data_AF-A0A959ICG8-F1
#
_entry.id   AF-A0A959ICG8-F1
#
_cell.length_a   1.000
_cell.length_b   1.000
_cell.length_c   1.000
_cell.angle_alpha   90.00
_cell.angle_beta   90.00
_cell.angle_gamma   90.00
#
_symmetry.space_group_name_H-M   'P 1'
#
loop_
_entity.id
_entity.type
_entity.pdbx_description
1 polymer ?
#
loop_
_entity_poly.entity_id
_entity_poly.type
_entity_poly.pdbx_seq_one_letter_code
_entity_poly.pdbx_strand_id
1 'polypeptide(L)'
;EASIKLNYDPLLDAIIFDHLILLGGSEEQGPTYVPDGSYEGYRLDGGYWRHVPKMFDTVVDEAPRPEPILDDKSKDIFGRKKDGQ
;
A
#
# COMPACT_ATOMS: atom_id res chain seq x y z
N GLU A 1 10.79 22.99 7.96
CA GLU A 1 9.68 22.73 8.89
C GLU A 1 8.81 21.63 8.28
N ALA A 2 8.71 20.47 8.90
CA ALA A 2 7.84 19.40 8.43
C ALA A 2 6.45 19.60 9.04
N SER A 3 5.52 20.18 8.29
CA SER A 3 4.12 20.32 8.70
C SER A 3 3.42 18.98 8.52
N ILE A 4 3.34 18.20 9.60
CA ILE A 4 2.50 16.99 9.62
C ILE A 4 1.06 17.47 9.72
N LYS A 5 0.33 17.38 8.61
CA LYS A 5 -1.10 17.69 8.58
C LYS A 5 -1.88 16.47 9.05
N LEU A 6 -2.39 16.53 10.27
CA LEU A 6 -3.40 15.61 10.77
C LEU A 6 -4.73 15.95 10.07
N ASN A 7 -5.10 15.17 9.06
CA ASN A 7 -6.34 15.40 8.33
C ASN A 7 -7.41 14.42 8.84
N TYR A 8 -8.56 14.94 9.24
CA TYR A 8 -9.74 14.10 9.49
C TYR A 8 -10.38 13.73 8.15
N ASP A 9 -10.50 12.42 7.91
CA ASP A 9 -11.17 11.87 6.75
C ASP A 9 -12.60 11.43 7.16
N PRO A 10 -13.65 12.06 6.63
CA PRO A 10 -15.03 11.75 7.00
C PRO A 10 -15.53 10.40 6.43
N LEU A 11 -14.87 9.83 5.42
CA LEU A 11 -15.21 8.51 4.88
C LEU A 11 -14.65 7.40 5.76
N LEU A 12 -13.46 7.62 6.32
CA LEU A 12 -12.77 6.67 7.19
C LEU A 12 -13.06 6.89 8.68
N ASP A 13 -13.78 7.96 9.02
CA ASP A 13 -14.09 8.42 10.39
C ASP A 13 -12.84 8.41 11.29
N ALA A 14 -11.75 8.95 10.75
CA ALA A 14 -10.44 8.85 11.36
C ALA A 14 -9.57 10.06 11.05
N ILE A 15 -8.66 10.38 11.96
CA ILE A 15 -7.54 11.28 11.70
C ILE A 15 -6.42 10.45 11.07
N ILE A 16 -5.90 10.85 9.92
CA ILE A 16 -4.91 10.10 9.13
C ILE A 16 -3.64 10.91 8.97
N PHE A 17 -2.49 10.24 9.06
CA PHE A 17 -1.17 10.81 8.84
C PHE A 17 -0.17 9.76 8.32
N ASP A 18 0.88 10.23 7.64
CA ASP A 18 1.96 9.38 7.12
C ASP A 18 2.80 8.79 8.26
N HIS A 19 3.16 7.52 8.13
CA HIS A 19 4.18 6.91 8.98
C HIS A 19 5.58 7.31 8.48
N LEU A 20 6.29 8.11 9.29
CA LEU A 20 7.61 8.61 8.95
C LEU A 20 8.70 7.76 9.59
N ILE A 21 9.65 7.31 8.77
CA ILE A 21 10.85 6.60 9.22
C ILE A 21 12.08 7.48 9.11
N LEU A 22 13.01 7.32 10.05
CA LEU A 22 14.30 7.99 9.98
C LEU A 22 15.20 7.27 8.98
N LEU A 23 15.53 7.93 7.89
CA LEU A 23 16.54 7.46 6.96
C LEU A 23 17.86 8.20 7.21
N GLY A 24 18.94 7.41 7.28
CA GLY A 24 20.30 7.96 7.37
C GLY A 24 20.59 8.78 6.11
N GLY A 25 20.91 10.06 6.28
CA GLY A 25 21.33 10.93 5.18
C GLY A 25 22.84 10.86 4.93
N SER A 26 23.27 11.53 3.87
CA SER A 26 24.70 11.81 3.62
C SER A 26 25.27 12.72 4.73
N GLU A 27 26.60 12.73 4.86
CA GLU A 27 27.34 13.50 5.89
C GLU A 27 26.90 14.98 5.96
N GLU A 28 26.47 15.57 4.85
CA GLU A 28 26.00 16.95 4.77
C GLU A 28 24.50 17.15 5.07
N GLN A 29 23.65 16.15 4.81
CA GLN A 29 22.19 16.30 4.93
C GLN A 29 21.65 15.86 6.29
N GLY A 30 22.40 15.07 7.05
CA GLY A 30 21.95 14.53 8.34
C GLY A 30 20.73 13.61 8.22
N PRO A 31 20.28 13.00 9.33
CA PRO A 31 19.15 12.07 9.29
C PRO A 31 17.85 12.81 8.93
N THR A 32 17.08 12.25 8.00
CA THR A 32 15.83 12.85 7.50
C THR A 32 14.65 11.90 7.67
N TYR A 33 13.51 12.44 8.07
CA TYR A 33 12.26 11.70 8.14
C TYR A 33 11.61 11.64 6.77
N VAL A 34 11.34 10.43 6.29
CA VAL A 34 10.64 10.21 5.03
C VAL A 34 9.46 9.26 5.22
N PRO A 35 8.36 9.45 4.47
CA PRO A 35 7.22 8.55 4.53
C PRO A 35 7.61 7.18 3.98
N ASP A 36 7.23 6.11 4.68
CA ASP A 36 7.47 4.74 4.24
C ASP A 36 6.40 4.20 3.28
N GLY A 37 5.35 4.99 3.04
CA GLY A 37 4.22 4.66 2.17
C GLY A 37 3.05 3.99 2.91
N SER A 38 3.15 3.81 4.23
CA SER A 38 2.04 3.39 5.08
C SER A 38 1.41 4.59 5.82
N TYR A 39 0.13 4.45 6.14
CA TYR A 39 -0.65 5.45 6.86
C TYR A 39 -1.09 4.89 8.21
N GLU A 40 -0.95 5.72 9.23
CA GLU A 40 -1.48 5.48 10.57
C GLU A 40 -2.53 6.54 10.91
N GLY A 41 -3.28 6.31 11.99
CA GLY A 41 -4.36 7.21 12.33
C GLY A 41 -4.92 7.05 13.74
N TYR A 42 -5.95 7.84 14.02
CA TYR A 42 -6.75 7.74 15.24
C TYR A 42 -8.22 7.66 14.91
N ARG A 43 -8.94 6.73 15.54
CA ARG A 43 -10.41 6.63 15.48
C ARG A 43 -11.02 7.02 16.82
N LEU A 44 -12.19 7.66 16.78
CA LEU A 44 -12.92 7.99 17.99
C LEU A 44 -13.84 6.82 18.37
N ASP A 45 -13.54 6.14 19.47
CA ASP A 45 -14.33 5.01 19.97
C ASP A 45 -14.64 5.21 21.46
N GLY A 46 -15.93 5.19 21.82
CA GLY A 46 -16.38 5.40 23.20
C GLY A 46 -15.96 6.74 23.82
N GLY A 47 -15.70 7.77 23.00
CA GLY A 47 -15.21 9.08 23.45
C GLY A 47 -13.69 9.18 23.60
N TYR A 48 -12.94 8.14 23.24
CA TYR A 48 -11.48 8.09 23.30
C TYR A 48 -10.87 7.94 21.91
N TRP A 49 -9.75 8.62 21.66
CA TRP A 49 -8.96 8.41 20.46
C TRP A 49 -8.14 7.12 20.59
N ARG A 50 -8.46 6.12 19.77
CA ARG A 50 -7.73 4.87 19.63
C ARG A 50 -6.75 4.99 18.47
N HIS A 51 -5.47 4.75 18.74
CA HIS A 51 -4.43 4.70 17.70
C HIS A 51 -4.61 3.46 16.82
N VAL A 52 -4.56 3.66 15.51
CA VAL A 52 -4.68 2.65 14.46
C VAL A 52 -3.37 2.67 13.66
N PRO A 53 -2.46 1.71 13.89
CA PRO A 53 -1.12 1.74 13.28
C PRO A 53 -1.13 1.44 11.77
N LYS A 54 -2.20 0.86 11.24
CA LYS A 54 -2.35 0.57 9.81
C LYS A 54 -3.77 0.89 9.38
N MET A 55 -3.94 2.02 8.67
CA MET A 55 -5.26 2.48 8.20
C MET A 55 -5.78 1.68 6.99
N PHE A 56 -4.88 1.06 6.22
CA PHE A 56 -5.21 0.28 5.03
C PHE A 56 -4.57 -1.10 5.11
N ASP A 57 -5.36 -2.12 5.39
CA ASP A 57 -4.93 -3.50 5.58
C ASP A 57 -5.60 -4.48 4.62
N THR A 58 -5.97 -4.02 3.41
CA THR A 58 -6.58 -4.88 2.39
C THR A 58 -5.73 -6.12 2.12
N VAL A 59 -6.15 -7.26 2.66
CA VAL A 59 -5.63 -8.58 2.32
C VAL A 59 -6.49 -9.10 1.18
N VAL A 60 -5.90 -9.29 0.01
CA VAL A 60 -6.52 -10.05 -1.07
C VAL A 60 -6.22 -11.53 -0.84
N ASP A 61 -7.25 -12.31 -0.55
CA ASP A 61 -7.13 -13.77 -0.35
C ASP A 61 -6.71 -14.51 -1.63
N GLU A 62 -7.13 -14.00 -2.78
CA GLU A 62 -6.78 -14.54 -4.10
C GLU A 62 -5.99 -13.50 -4.89
N ALA A 63 -4.85 -13.93 -5.45
CA ALA A 63 -4.12 -13.11 -6.39
C ALA A 63 -5.06 -12.73 -7.55
N PRO A 64 -5.08 -11.46 -8.01
CA PRO A 64 -5.78 -11.09 -9.23
C PRO A 64 -5.09 -11.79 -10.39
N ARG A 65 -5.48 -13.04 -10.66
CA ARG A 65 -5.01 -13.77 -11.82
C ARG A 65 -5.75 -13.15 -13.00
N PRO A 66 -5.07 -12.45 -13.92
CA PRO A 66 -5.67 -12.30 -15.23
C PRO A 66 -5.92 -13.72 -15.73
N GLU A 67 -7.16 -14.01 -16.16
CA GLU A 67 -7.38 -15.19 -16.98
C GLU A 67 -6.28 -15.22 -18.05
N PRO A 68 -5.51 -16.32 -18.16
CA PRO A 68 -4.42 -16.35 -19.12
C PRO A 68 -4.99 -16.16 -20.52
N ILE A 69 -4.77 -14.98 -21.10
CA ILE A 69 -5.13 -14.59 -22.48
C ILE A 69 -4.37 -15.43 -23.53
N LEU A 70 -3.66 -16.48 -23.10
CA LEU A 70 -2.79 -17.32 -23.92
C LEU A 70 -3.43 -18.67 -24.25
N ASP A 71 -4.52 -19.08 -23.61
CA ASP A 71 -5.09 -20.42 -23.84
C ASP A 71 -5.79 -20.57 -25.19
N ASP A 72 -6.15 -19.46 -25.86
CA ASP A 72 -6.78 -19.49 -27.18
C ASP A 72 -5.77 -19.41 -28.34
N LYS A 73 -4.47 -19.52 -28.04
CA LYS A 73 -3.42 -19.51 -29.07
C LYS A 73 -3.16 -20.92 -29.58
N SER A 74 -3.23 -21.08 -30.90
CA SER A 74 -2.83 -22.32 -31.61
C SER A 74 -1.34 -22.66 -31.51
N LYS A 75 -0.54 -21.81 -30.84
CA LYS A 75 0.91 -21.94 -30.75
C LYS A 75 1.42 -21.63 -29.34
N ASP A 76 2.46 -22.35 -28.92
CA ASP A 76 3.15 -22.12 -27.64
C ASP A 76 4.03 -20.85 -27.64
N ILE A 77 4.64 -20.52 -26.50
CA ILE A 77 5.58 -19.39 -26.35
C ILE A 77 6.85 -19.54 -27.23
N PHE A 78 7.07 -20.72 -27.81
CA PHE A 78 8.16 -21.03 -28.73
C PHE A 78 7.68 -21.15 -30.19
N GLY A 79 6.41 -20.80 -30.49
CA GLY A 79 5.84 -20.78 -31.83
C GLY A 79 5.47 -22.15 -32.42
N ARG A 80 5.52 -23.24 -31.64
CA ARG A 80 5.16 -24.59 -32.07
C ARG A 80 3.65 -24.74 -32.06
N LYS A 81 3.09 -25.41 -33.08
CA LYS A 81 1.67 -25.76 -33.06
C LYS A 81 1.41 -26.72 -31.91
N LYS A 82 0.32 -26.49 -31.17
CA LYS A 82 -0.15 -27.44 -30.15
C LYS A 82 -0.66 -28.66 -30.90
N ASP A 83 0.11 -29.76 -30.91
CA ASP A 83 -0.33 -31.01 -31.52
C ASP A 83 -1.55 -31.50 -30.72
N GLY A 84 -2.72 -31.37 -31.33
CA GLY A 84 -4.00 -31.74 -30.73
C GLY A 84 -4.10 -33.25 -30.56
N GLN A 85 -4.70 -33.66 -29.44
CA GLN A 85 -5.57 -34.84 -29.41
C GLN A 85 -6.73 -34.64 -30.40
#